data_AF-A0AAD7FZK6-F1
#
_entry.id   AF-A0AAD7FZK6-F1
#
_cell.length_a   1.000
_cell.length_b   1.000
_cell.length_c   1.000
_cell.angle_alpha   90.00
_cell.angle_beta   90.00
_cell.angle_gamma   90.00
#
_symmetry.space_group_name_H-M   'P 1'
#
loop_
_entity.id
_entity.type
_entity.pdbx_description
1 polymer ?
#
loop_
_entity_poly.entity_id
_entity_poly.type
_entity_poly.pdbx_seq_one_letter_code
_entity_poly.pdbx_strand_id
1 'polypeptide(L)'
;MSYYDDMSQYYGPPGPPGPYGPPPGRTMRVMMHLYANQSVEVRLNADSPWMVGIVLAVLNVAEQNFGIRYDIQYRSGPGHRYHRKVFPADSPNIRMAQSDP
;
A
#
# COMPACT_ATOMS: atom_id res chain seq x y z
N MET A 1 20.89 -42.96 26.49
CA MET A 1 22.19 -42.36 26.82
C MET A 1 22.55 -41.45 25.67
N SER A 2 22.47 -40.13 25.91
CA SER A 2 22.72 -39.04 24.95
C SER A 2 24.21 -38.77 24.81
N TYR A 3 24.68 -38.35 23.62
CA TYR A 3 25.93 -37.61 23.45
C TYR A 3 25.90 -36.77 22.15
N TYR A 4 25.95 -35.43 22.32
CA TYR A 4 26.27 -34.32 21.38
C TYR A 4 25.32 -34.10 20.19
N ASP A 5 24.54 -33.02 20.05
CA ASP A 5 24.78 -31.57 20.24
C ASP A 5 25.79 -30.98 19.23
N ASP A 6 25.39 -29.86 18.62
CA ASP A 6 26.13 -28.98 17.69
C ASP A 6 26.29 -29.39 16.21
N MET A 7 25.40 -28.86 15.35
CA MET A 7 25.80 -28.31 14.06
C MET A 7 25.07 -26.99 13.83
N SER A 8 25.46 -26.03 14.66
CA SER A 8 25.38 -24.62 14.35
C SER A 8 26.09 -24.35 13.01
N GLN A 9 25.54 -23.43 12.22
CA GLN A 9 26.24 -22.67 11.16
C GLN A 9 26.59 -23.40 9.86
N TYR A 10 25.65 -23.33 8.91
CA TYR A 10 26.01 -23.14 7.50
C TYR A 10 25.36 -21.84 6.98
N TYR A 11 25.67 -20.72 7.66
CA TYR A 11 25.73 -19.44 6.95
C TYR A 11 26.99 -19.49 6.09
N GLY A 12 26.86 -20.06 4.89
CA GLY A 12 27.84 -19.82 3.85
C GLY A 12 27.95 -18.30 3.63
N PRO A 13 29.14 -17.76 3.33
CA PRO A 13 29.28 -16.35 3.01
C PRO A 13 28.28 -15.99 1.90
N PRO A 14 27.66 -14.80 1.93
CA PRO A 14 26.77 -14.39 0.85
C PRO A 14 27.53 -14.52 -0.46
N GLY A 15 27.06 -15.43 -1.32
CA GLY A 15 27.60 -15.59 -2.65
C GLY A 15 27.58 -14.24 -3.38
N PRO A 16 28.51 -14.00 -4.32
CA PRO A 16 28.47 -12.80 -5.12
C PRO A 16 27.08 -12.66 -5.75
N PRO A 17 26.50 -11.44 -5.80
CA PRO A 17 25.16 -11.24 -6.35
C PRO A 17 25.15 -11.80 -7.78
N GLY A 18 24.45 -12.93 -7.95
CA GLY A 18 24.22 -13.49 -9.27
C GLY A 18 23.46 -12.47 -10.11
N PRO A 19 23.64 -12.46 -11.45
CA PRO A 19 22.98 -11.51 -12.35
C PRO A 19 21.45 -11.64 -12.40
N TYR A 20 20.86 -12.52 -11.60
CA TYR A 20 19.44 -12.79 -11.47
C TYR A 20 18.84 -12.30 -10.15
N GLY A 21 19.48 -11.34 -9.48
CA GLY A 21 18.79 -10.54 -8.47
C GLY A 21 17.60 -9.81 -9.11
N PRO A 22 16.45 -9.66 -8.43
CA PRO A 22 15.37 -8.82 -8.94
C PRO A 22 15.95 -7.45 -9.28
N PRO A 23 15.59 -6.85 -10.44
CA PRO A 23 16.21 -5.62 -10.90
C PRO A 23 16.15 -4.56 -9.81
N PRO A 24 17.30 -3.97 -9.40
CA PRO A 24 17.33 -2.95 -8.36
C PRO A 24 16.59 -1.73 -8.91
N GLY A 25 15.39 -1.49 -8.41
CA GLY A 25 14.54 -0.38 -8.84
C GLY A 25 13.07 -0.72 -8.99
N ARG A 26 12.68 -2.00 -9.07
CA ARG A 26 11.28 -2.37 -8.82
C ARG A 26 11.07 -2.51 -7.31
N THR A 27 10.96 -1.37 -6.64
CA THR A 27 10.16 -1.32 -5.42
C THR A 27 8.83 -1.93 -5.78
N MET A 28 8.54 -3.16 -5.31
CA MET A 28 7.20 -3.72 -5.39
C MET A 28 6.31 -2.71 -4.67
N ARG A 29 5.61 -1.86 -5.42
CA ARG A 29 4.55 -1.05 -4.83
C ARG A 29 3.53 -2.07 -4.40
N VAL A 30 3.54 -2.36 -3.09
CA VAL A 30 2.52 -3.20 -2.47
C VAL A 30 1.19 -2.60 -2.89
N MET A 31 0.46 -3.35 -3.71
CA MET A 31 -0.85 -2.92 -4.17
C MET A 31 -1.71 -2.87 -2.92
N MET A 32 -2.10 -1.68 -2.49
CA MET A 32 -2.84 -1.51 -1.26
C MET A 32 -4.22 -2.12 -1.47
N HIS A 33 -4.60 -3.11 -0.66
CA HIS A 33 -5.92 -3.72 -0.67
C HIS A 33 -6.80 -3.01 0.35
N LEU A 34 -7.81 -2.28 -0.15
CA LEU A 34 -8.83 -1.62 0.67
C LEU A 34 -10.19 -2.28 0.48
N TYR A 35 -11.04 -2.13 1.49
CA TYR A 35 -12.42 -2.60 1.47
C TYR A 35 -13.40 -1.42 1.53
N ALA A 36 -14.63 -1.63 1.06
CA ALA A 36 -15.70 -0.66 1.26
C ALA A 36 -15.94 -0.42 2.76
N ASN A 37 -16.34 0.80 3.10
CA ASN A 37 -16.51 1.31 4.47
C ASN A 37 -15.21 1.40 5.30
N GLN A 38 -14.05 1.17 4.70
CA GLN A 38 -12.77 1.34 5.39
C GLN A 38 -12.36 2.82 5.44
N SER A 39 -11.92 3.27 6.62
CA SER A 39 -11.31 4.59 6.81
C SER A 39 -9.90 4.62 6.23
N VAL A 40 -9.62 5.67 5.48
CA VAL A 40 -8.34 5.89 4.79
C VAL A 40 -7.94 7.35 4.87
N GLU A 41 -6.68 7.63 4.62
CA GLU A 41 -6.20 8.99 4.45
C GLU A 41 -5.89 9.26 2.99
N VAL A 42 -6.37 10.39 2.50
CA VAL A 42 -6.15 10.84 1.12
C VAL A 42 -5.62 12.27 1.09
N ARG A 43 -4.85 12.57 0.06
CA ARG A 43 -4.46 13.96 -0.27
C ARG A 43 -4.76 14.25 -1.74
N LEU A 44 -5.00 15.52 -2.06
CA LEU A 44 -5.31 15.91 -3.43
C LEU A 44 -4.05 15.86 -4.31
N ASN A 45 -2.99 16.50 -3.83
CA ASN A 45 -1.68 16.63 -4.46
C ASN A 45 -0.58 16.42 -3.39
N ALA A 46 0.70 16.38 -3.81
CA ALA A 46 1.83 16.17 -2.91
C ALA A 46 1.91 17.19 -1.77
N ASP A 47 1.56 18.45 -2.05
CA ASP A 47 1.61 19.58 -1.10
C ASP A 47 0.33 19.74 -0.26
N SER A 48 -0.70 18.92 -0.51
CA SER A 48 -1.94 18.99 0.26
C SER A 48 -1.83 18.21 1.57
N PRO A 49 -2.47 18.69 2.65
CA PRO A 49 -2.57 17.92 3.88
C PRO A 49 -3.32 16.60 3.64
N TRP A 50 -3.00 15.59 4.44
CA TRP A 50 -3.77 14.34 4.49
C TRP A 50 -5.13 14.58 5.15
N MET A 51 -6.16 13.96 4.60
CA MET A 51 -7.54 14.08 5.03
C MET A 51 -8.13 12.69 5.19
N VAL A 52 -8.89 12.50 6.26
CA VAL A 52 -9.60 11.23 6.48
C VAL A 52 -10.79 11.15 5.51
N GLY A 53 -10.90 9.99 4.86
CA GLY A 53 -12.00 9.61 4.00
C GLY A 53 -12.43 8.18 4.24
N ILE A 54 -13.50 7.78 3.55
CA ILE A 54 -14.08 6.45 3.58
C ILE A 54 -14.17 5.90 2.17
N VAL A 55 -13.80 4.64 2.00
CA VAL A 55 -13.95 3.94 0.73
C VAL A 55 -15.43 3.61 0.53
N LEU A 56 -16.04 4.15 -0.52
CA LEU A 56 -17.42 3.84 -0.88
C LEU A 56 -17.51 2.56 -1.72
N ALA A 57 -16.57 2.36 -2.64
CA ALA A 57 -16.57 1.22 -3.54
C ALA A 57 -15.15 0.84 -3.98
N VAL A 58 -14.99 -0.46 -4.26
CA VAL A 58 -13.79 -1.05 -4.87
C VAL A 58 -14.18 -1.49 -6.28
N LEU A 59 -13.59 -0.86 -7.29
CA LEU A 59 -13.90 -1.09 -8.69
C LEU A 59 -12.79 -1.97 -9.29
N ASN A 60 -13.17 -3.14 -9.82
CA ASN A 60 -12.27 -3.98 -10.60
C ASN A 60 -12.35 -3.57 -12.07
N VAL A 61 -11.29 -2.96 -12.61
CA VAL A 61 -11.27 -2.43 -13.97
C VAL A 61 -10.40 -3.30 -14.87
N ALA A 62 -11.05 -4.11 -15.72
CA ALA A 62 -10.38 -5.04 -16.62
C ALA A 62 -9.55 -4.33 -17.73
N GLU A 63 -9.93 -3.12 -18.14
CA GLU A 63 -9.34 -2.42 -19.30
C GLU A 63 -7.93 -1.81 -19.07
N GLN A 64 -7.43 -1.75 -17.84
CA GLN A 64 -6.11 -1.18 -17.53
C GLN A 64 -5.20 -2.17 -16.80
N ASN A 65 -5.01 -3.37 -17.36
CA ASN A 65 -4.10 -4.38 -16.83
C ASN A 65 -4.31 -4.64 -15.32
N PHE A 66 -5.40 -5.33 -14.97
CA PHE A 66 -5.66 -5.79 -13.59
C PHE A 66 -5.57 -4.67 -12.53
N GLY A 67 -6.16 -3.50 -12.79
CA GLY A 67 -6.13 -2.36 -11.87
C GLY A 67 -7.34 -2.32 -10.94
N ILE A 68 -7.10 -2.30 -9.63
CA ILE A 68 -8.13 -1.93 -8.64
C ILE A 68 -8.21 -0.41 -8.54
N ARG A 69 -9.43 0.13 -8.50
CA ARG A 69 -9.68 1.56 -8.20
C ARG A 69 -10.56 1.71 -6.97
N TYR A 70 -10.29 2.75 -6.20
CA TYR A 70 -11.02 3.08 -4.99
C TYR A 70 -11.79 4.36 -5.18
N ASP A 71 -13.10 4.27 -4.98
CA ASP A 71 -13.95 5.43 -4.90
C ASP A 71 -14.04 5.90 -3.46
N ILE A 72 -13.47 7.07 -3.16
CA ILE A 72 -13.29 7.54 -1.80
C ILE A 72 -14.04 8.86 -1.60
N GLN A 73 -14.82 8.92 -0.52
CA GLN A 73 -15.41 10.15 -0.02
C GLN A 73 -14.57 10.72 1.12
N TYR A 74 -14.24 12.01 1.08
CA TYR A 74 -13.44 12.68 2.11
C TYR A 74 -13.97 14.10 2.36
N ARG A 75 -13.60 14.68 3.50
CA ARG A 75 -13.94 16.07 3.85
C ARG A 75 -12.76 16.99 3.63
N SER A 76 -12.98 18.12 2.96
CA SER A 76 -11.94 19.13 2.76
C SER A 76 -12.49 20.55 2.73
N GLY A 77 -11.60 21.52 2.96
CA GLY A 77 -11.88 22.96 2.84
C GLY A 77 -12.72 23.58 3.96
N PRO A 78 -12.83 24.93 3.97
CA PRO A 78 -13.69 25.66 4.89
C PRO A 78 -15.16 25.29 4.64
N GLY A 79 -15.84 24.77 5.67
CA GLY A 79 -17.23 24.33 5.59
C GLY A 79 -17.44 22.81 5.53
N HIS A 80 -16.40 21.99 5.71
CA HIS A 80 -16.50 20.53 5.84
C HIS A 80 -17.32 19.84 4.74
N ARG A 81 -17.17 20.31 3.50
CA ARG A 81 -17.87 19.73 2.36
C ARG A 81 -17.35 18.33 2.07
N TYR A 82 -18.27 17.44 1.70
CA TYR A 82 -17.91 16.10 1.25
C TYR A 82 -17.54 16.13 -0.22
N HIS A 83 -16.39 15.55 -0.54
CA HIS A 83 -15.87 15.38 -1.88
C HIS A 83 -15.73 13.90 -2.18
N ARG A 84 -15.87 13.52 -3.44
CA ARG A 84 -15.70 12.15 -3.93
C ARG A 84 -14.63 12.15 -5.01
N LYS A 85 -13.69 11.22 -4.94
CA LYS A 85 -12.64 11.06 -5.95
C LYS A 85 -12.26 9.59 -6.09
N VAL A 86 -12.06 9.17 -7.33
CA VAL A 86 -11.55 7.84 -7.65
C VAL A 86 -10.03 7.89 -7.69
N PHE A 87 -9.39 6.93 -7.03
CA PHE A 87 -7.95 6.78 -7.02
C PHE A 87 -7.55 5.38 -7.49
N PRO A 88 -6.45 5.23 -8.23
CA PRO A 88 -5.90 3.91 -8.54
C PRO A 88 -5.24 3.29 -7.29
N ALA A 89 -5.18 1.96 -7.21
CA ALA A 89 -4.66 1.26 -6.04
C ALA A 89 -3.16 1.46 -5.77
N ASP A 90 -2.40 1.92 -6.75
CA ASP A 90 -0.97 2.26 -6.65
C ASP A 90 -0.74 3.77 -6.42
N SER A 91 -1.80 4.53 -6.18
CA SER A 91 -1.77 5.96 -5.92
C SER A 91 -0.94 6.29 -4.66
N PRO A 92 0.09 7.15 -4.77
CA PRO A 92 0.86 7.62 -3.60
C PRO A 92 0.09 8.67 -2.77
N ASN A 93 -1.16 8.94 -3.13
CA ASN A 93 -2.05 9.90 -2.49
C ASN A 93 -3.16 9.24 -1.66
N ILE A 94 -3.07 7.93 -1.45
CA ILE A 94 -3.90 7.19 -0.51
C ILE A 94 -2.97 6.41 0.43
N ARG A 95 -3.34 6.33 1.70
CA ARG A 95 -2.74 5.41 2.67
C ARG A 95 -3.80 4.93 3.66
N MET A 96 -3.52 3.84 4.38
CA MET A 96 -4.39 3.41 5.47
C MET A 96 -4.42 4.50 6.53
N ALA A 97 -5.61 4.80 7.06
CA ALA A 97 -5.71 5.69 8.21
C ALA A 97 -4.97 5.01 9.38
N GLN A 98 -4.10 5.75 10.06
CA GLN A 98 -3.50 5.24 11.29
C GLN A 98 -4.62 5.13 12.32
N SER A 99 -4.93 3.90 12.73
CA SER A 99 -5.70 3.67 13.95
C SER A 99 -4.81 4.10 15.11
N ASP A 100 -5.09 5.23 15.74
CA ASP A 100 -4.49 5.51 17.06
C ASP A 100 -4.91 4.38 18.02
N PRO A 101 -3.96 3.76 18.76
CA PRO A 101 -4.23 2.67 19.70
C PRO A 101 -5.08 3.09 20.91
#